data_AF-A0A1C6JSD7-F1
#
_entry.id   AF-A0A1C6JSD7-F1
#
_cell.length_a   1.000
_cell.length_b   1.000
_cell.length_c   1.000
_cell.angle_alpha   90.00
_cell.angle_beta   90.00
_cell.angle_gamma   90.00
#
_symmetry.space_group_name_H-M   'P 1'
#
loop_
_entity.id
_entity.type
_entity.pdbx_description
1 polymer ?
#
loop_
_entity_poly.entity_id
_entity_poly.type
_entity_poly.pdbx_seq_one_letter_code
_entity_poly.pdbx_strand_id
1 'polypeptide(L)'
;MPCLVTGTYTGDGAESRLISLGFQPKALLVMREEGYSARPYTDDYYGGLALPGKPVCLQTSYGTDYILTIESKGFRVYYNNSRHTISNQKEANYYYLAWK
;
A
#
# COMPACT_ATOMS: atom_id res chain seq x y z
N MET A 1 -21.93 11.37 7.29
CA MET A 1 -20.86 11.89 6.41
C MET A 1 -19.75 10.84 6.31
N PRO A 2 -19.17 10.58 5.13
CA PRO A 2 -18.01 9.71 5.03
C PRO A 2 -16.87 10.30 5.88
N CYS A 3 -16.24 9.48 6.73
CA CYS A 3 -15.12 9.90 7.55
C CYS A 3 -13.82 9.50 6.83
N LEU A 4 -12.98 10.49 6.56
CA LEU A 4 -11.67 10.31 5.96
C LEU A 4 -10.59 10.41 7.06
N VAL A 5 -9.72 9.40 7.13
CA VAL A 5 -8.53 9.39 7.97
C VAL A 5 -7.32 9.50 7.06
N THR A 6 -6.45 10.47 7.31
CA THR A 6 -5.17 10.61 6.63
C THR A 6 -4.03 10.30 7.58
N GLY A 7 -2.86 9.98 7.03
CA GLY A 7 -1.66 9.81 7.81
C GLY A 7 -0.49 9.39 6.95
N THR A 8 0.61 9.08 7.63
CA THR A 8 1.85 8.66 7.01
C THR A 8 2.41 7.43 7.70
N TYR A 9 3.23 6.68 7.00
CA TYR A 9 4.09 5.67 7.60
C TYR A 9 5.44 5.66 6.90
N THR A 10 6.49 5.37 7.66
CA THR A 10 7.82 5.07 7.14
C THR A 10 7.93 3.56 6.99
N GLY A 11 8.33 3.11 5.81
CA GLY A 11 8.55 1.69 5.53
C GLY A 11 9.71 1.15 6.37
N ASP A 12 9.62 -0.12 6.75
CA ASP A 12 10.63 -0.79 7.58
C ASP A 12 11.43 -1.86 6.82
N GLY A 13 11.10 -2.10 5.55
CA GLY A 13 11.75 -3.10 4.70
C GLY A 13 11.35 -4.55 4.99
N ALA A 14 10.42 -4.80 5.92
CA ALA A 14 9.88 -6.15 6.11
C ALA A 14 9.04 -6.55 4.89
N GLU A 15 9.06 -7.85 4.55
CA GLU A 15 8.32 -8.39 3.40
C GLU A 15 6.82 -8.02 3.41
N SER A 16 6.23 -7.92 4.61
CA SER A 16 4.92 -7.30 4.79
C SER A 16 4.77 -6.68 6.17
N ARG A 17 3.90 -5.68 6.27
CA ARG A 17 3.56 -5.01 7.54
C ARG A 17 2.10 -4.58 7.56
N LEU A 18 1.41 -4.82 8.67
CA LEU A 18 0.09 -4.25 8.92
C LEU A 18 0.23 -2.82 9.45
N ILE A 19 -0.39 -1.85 8.77
CA ILE A 19 -0.60 -0.51 9.28
C ILE A 19 -1.96 -0.48 9.97
N SER A 20 -1.94 -0.42 11.29
CA SER A 20 -3.15 -0.47 12.12
C SER A 20 -3.84 0.89 12.16
N LEU A 21 -5.13 0.91 11.80
CA LEU A 21 -6.01 2.08 11.90
C LEU A 21 -7.11 1.90 12.96
N GLY A 22 -7.30 0.66 13.45
CA GLY A 22 -8.38 0.30 14.38
C GLY A 22 -9.74 0.09 13.72
N PHE A 23 -9.81 0.12 12.38
CA PHE A 23 -11.00 -0.16 11.57
C PHE A 23 -10.60 -0.70 10.20
N GLN A 24 -11.55 -1.32 9.49
CA GLN A 24 -11.38 -1.74 8.10
C GLN A 24 -11.71 -0.57 7.15
N PRO A 25 -10.77 -0.08 6.34
CA PRO A 25 -11.08 0.94 5.33
C PRO A 25 -12.08 0.43 4.29
N LYS A 26 -13.04 1.27 3.89
CA LYS A 26 -13.93 1.04 2.73
C LYS A 26 -13.24 1.38 1.41
N ALA A 27 -12.30 2.30 1.45
CA ALA A 27 -11.38 2.62 0.38
C ALA A 27 -10.05 3.07 0.99
N LEU A 28 -8.96 2.77 0.30
CA LEU A 28 -7.61 3.15 0.70
C LEU A 28 -6.86 3.64 -0.53
N LEU A 29 -6.27 4.82 -0.44
CA LEU A 29 -5.30 5.30 -1.40
C LEU A 29 -3.97 5.48 -0.68
N VAL A 30 -2.90 4.89 -1.21
CA VAL A 30 -1.53 5.08 -0.71
C VAL A 30 -0.64 5.56 -1.84
N MET A 31 0.21 6.54 -1.54
CA MET A 31 1.23 7.07 -2.44
C MET A 31 2.56 7.17 -1.70
N ARG A 32 3.68 7.09 -2.42
CA ARG A 32 5.00 7.45 -1.84
C ARG A 32 5.07 8.95 -1.59
N GLU A 33 6.06 9.39 -0.83
CA GLU A 33 6.23 10.80 -0.46
C GLU A 33 6.31 11.78 -1.63
N GLU A 34 6.73 11.34 -2.82
CA GLU A 34 6.71 12.14 -4.05
C GLU A 34 5.32 12.26 -4.69
N GLY A 35 4.29 11.60 -4.14
CA GLY A 35 2.92 11.65 -4.64
C GLY A 35 2.61 10.64 -5.75
N TYR A 36 3.49 9.67 -6.00
CA TYR A 36 3.29 8.63 -7.01
C TYR A 36 2.82 7.32 -6.40
N SER A 37 1.89 6.63 -7.06
CA SER A 37 1.51 5.24 -6.74
C SER A 37 2.45 4.21 -7.37
N ALA A 38 3.20 4.61 -8.40
CA ALA A 38 4.26 3.84 -9.03
C ALA A 38 5.28 4.80 -9.63
N ARG A 39 6.55 4.40 -9.74
CA ARG A 39 7.61 5.27 -10.26
C ARG A 39 7.43 5.50 -11.76
N PRO A 40 7.56 6.74 -12.23
CA PRO A 40 7.67 6.97 -13.67
C PRO A 40 8.89 6.24 -14.23
N TYR A 41 8.70 5.53 -15.35
CA TYR A 41 9.76 4.90 -16.15
C TYR A 41 10.50 3.70 -15.52
N THR A 42 10.07 3.22 -14.36
CA THR A 42 10.49 1.91 -13.82
C THR A 42 9.25 1.11 -13.41
N ASP A 43 9.44 -0.17 -13.13
CA ASP A 43 8.36 -1.04 -12.65
C ASP A 43 8.12 -0.93 -11.14
N ASP A 44 8.64 0.10 -10.44
CA ASP A 44 8.49 0.23 -8.98
C ASP A 44 7.06 0.64 -8.58
N TYR A 45 6.35 -0.22 -7.84
CA TYR A 45 4.99 0.03 -7.37
C TYR A 45 4.97 0.39 -5.87
N TYR A 46 4.53 1.60 -5.56
CA TYR A 46 4.55 2.16 -4.20
C TYR A 46 3.21 2.06 -3.46
N GLY A 47 2.12 1.94 -4.21
CA GLY A 47 0.80 1.92 -3.65
C GLY A 47 -0.27 2.00 -4.74
N GLY A 48 -1.35 2.74 -4.47
CA GLY A 48 -2.50 2.85 -5.35
C GLY A 48 -3.82 2.81 -4.59
N LEU A 49 -4.91 2.63 -5.33
CA LEU A 49 -6.27 2.54 -4.79
C LEU A 49 -6.64 1.07 -4.52
N ALA A 50 -7.00 0.76 -3.29
CA ALA A 50 -7.56 -0.53 -2.88
C ALA A 50 -8.97 -0.38 -2.32
N LEU A 51 -9.80 -1.42 -2.52
CA LEU A 51 -11.10 -1.61 -1.89
C LEU A 51 -11.13 -2.99 -1.21
N PRO A 52 -12.07 -3.27 -0.27
CA PRO A 52 -12.23 -4.60 0.31
C PRO A 52 -12.35 -5.69 -0.77
N GLY A 53 -11.49 -6.71 -0.71
CA GLY A 53 -11.42 -7.78 -1.72
C GLY A 53 -10.86 -7.36 -3.09
N LYS A 54 -10.44 -6.11 -3.27
CA LYS A 54 -9.85 -5.57 -4.51
C LYS A 54 -8.51 -4.89 -4.17
N PRO A 55 -7.45 -5.70 -3.98
CA PRO A 55 -6.13 -5.20 -3.60
C PRO A 55 -5.41 -4.54 -4.76
N VAL A 56 -4.35 -3.77 -4.46
CA VAL A 56 -3.37 -3.41 -5.48
C VAL A 56 -2.41 -4.57 -5.61
N CYS A 57 -2.33 -5.15 -6.80
CA CYS A 57 -1.47 -6.30 -7.06
C CYS A 57 -1.03 -6.34 -8.53
N LEU A 58 0.07 -7.06 -8.77
CA LEU A 58 0.52 -7.43 -10.11
C LEU A 58 0.20 -8.90 -10.32
N GLN A 59 -0.33 -9.21 -11.50
CA GLN A 59 -0.48 -10.59 -11.95
C GLN A 59 0.74 -10.96 -12.77
N THR A 60 1.49 -11.95 -12.30
CA THR A 60 2.69 -12.47 -12.96
C THR A 60 2.47 -13.93 -13.37
N SER A 61 3.37 -14.47 -14.19
CA SER A 61 3.37 -15.90 -14.52
C SER A 61 3.61 -16.81 -13.31
N TYR A 62 4.15 -16.29 -12.21
CA TYR A 62 4.48 -17.04 -10.99
C TYR A 62 3.45 -16.84 -9.86
N GLY A 63 2.39 -16.07 -10.12
CA GLY A 63 1.32 -15.78 -9.16
C GLY A 63 1.07 -14.28 -8.97
N THR A 64 0.43 -13.94 -7.86
CA THR A 64 0.06 -12.57 -7.52
C THR A 64 1.08 -11.95 -6.58
N ASP A 65 1.63 -10.80 -6.98
CA ASP A 65 2.43 -9.94 -6.10
C ASP A 65 1.54 -8.84 -5.53
N TYR A 66 1.34 -8.84 -4.22
CA TYR A 66 0.52 -7.84 -3.55
C TYR A 66 1.36 -6.60 -3.23
N ILE A 67 0.80 -5.42 -3.50
CA ILE A 67 1.36 -4.12 -3.14
C ILE A 67 0.59 -3.55 -1.96
N LEU A 68 -0.74 -3.68 -1.95
CA LEU A 68 -1.60 -3.24 -0.84
C LEU A 68 -2.81 -4.16 -0.70
N THR A 69 -3.16 -4.53 0.52
CA THR A 69 -4.42 -5.22 0.83
C THR A 69 -5.14 -4.52 1.99
N ILE A 70 -6.46 -4.50 1.96
CA ILE A 70 -7.28 -3.99 3.07
C ILE A 70 -7.57 -5.15 4.04
N GLU A 71 -7.38 -4.91 5.34
CA GLU A 71 -7.64 -5.87 6.41
C GLU A 71 -8.63 -5.30 7.44
N SER A 72 -9.15 -6.16 8.33
CA SER A 72 -10.20 -5.80 9.29
C SER A 72 -9.85 -4.66 10.25
N LYS A 73 -8.55 -4.42 10.48
CA LYS A 73 -8.02 -3.40 11.41
C LYS A 73 -7.17 -2.33 10.73
N GLY A 74 -7.08 -2.32 9.40
CA GLY A 74 -6.28 -1.37 8.66
C GLY A 74 -5.93 -1.87 7.27
N PHE A 75 -4.66 -1.82 6.91
CA PHE A 75 -4.19 -2.29 5.61
C PHE A 75 -2.78 -2.86 5.69
N ARG A 76 -2.47 -3.82 4.84
CA ARG A 76 -1.14 -4.42 4.76
C ARG A 76 -0.39 -3.87 3.55
N VAL A 77 0.86 -3.52 3.81
CA VAL A 77 1.87 -3.09 2.84
C VAL A 77 2.91 -4.21 2.67
N TYR A 78 3.64 -4.17 1.56
CA TYR A 78 4.54 -5.25 1.16
C TYR A 78 5.85 -4.69 0.61
N TYR A 79 6.91 -5.47 0.73
CA TYR A 79 8.21 -5.14 0.16
C TYR A 79 8.86 -6.36 -0.47
N ASN A 80 9.21 -6.24 -1.75
CA ASN A 80 10.06 -7.16 -2.49
C ASN A 80 10.75 -6.39 -3.61
N ASN A 81 12.04 -6.07 -3.42
CA ASN A 81 12.81 -5.30 -4.38
C ASN A 81 12.95 -6.00 -5.74
N SER A 82 13.10 -7.32 -5.74
CA SER A 82 13.27 -8.10 -6.98
C SER A 82 11.98 -8.20 -7.81
N ARG A 83 10.83 -7.95 -7.19
CA ARG A 83 9.51 -7.95 -7.86
C ARG A 83 8.91 -6.55 -7.96
N HIS A 84 9.70 -5.53 -7.64
CA HIS A 84 9.28 -4.14 -7.68
C HIS A 84 8.02 -3.81 -6.85
N THR A 85 7.81 -4.57 -5.77
CA THR A 85 6.79 -4.28 -4.75
C THR A 85 7.42 -3.41 -3.69
N ILE A 86 7.11 -2.11 -3.67
CA ILE A 86 7.86 -1.09 -2.94
C ILE A 86 6.90 -0.25 -2.07
N SER A 87 5.87 -0.83 -1.45
CA SER A 87 4.97 -0.11 -0.53
C SER A 87 5.44 -0.12 0.94
N ASN A 88 6.54 -0.82 1.24
CA ASN A 88 7.13 -0.87 2.57
C ASN A 88 8.67 -0.77 2.52
N GLN A 89 9.22 -0.04 1.55
CA GLN A 89 10.67 0.15 1.44
C GLN A 89 11.21 0.84 2.68
N LYS A 90 12.29 0.28 3.24
CA LYS A 90 12.96 0.84 4.41
C LYS A 90 13.29 2.32 4.19
N GLU A 91 12.99 3.14 5.20
CA GLU A 91 13.28 4.58 5.26
C GLU A 91 12.52 5.44 4.22
N ALA A 92 11.71 4.86 3.34
CA ALA A 92 10.82 5.61 2.47
C ALA A 92 9.54 5.99 3.20
N ASN A 93 9.03 7.20 2.98
CA ASN A 93 7.75 7.64 3.52
C ASN A 93 6.61 7.43 2.52
N TYR A 94 5.44 7.12 3.06
CA TYR A 94 4.21 6.92 2.32
C TYR A 94 3.08 7.69 2.99
N TYR A 95 2.17 8.20 2.18
CA TYR A 95 0.98 8.91 2.60
C TYR A 95 -0.25 8.06 2.28
N TYR A 96 -1.25 8.08 3.16
CA TYR A 96 -2.49 7.38 2.93
C TYR A 96 -3.73 8.23 3.18
N LEU A 97 -4.78 7.90 2.43
CA LEU A 97 -6.15 8.36 2.60
C LEU A 97 -7.02 7.11 2.80
N ALA A 98 -7.63 6.98 3.97
CA ALA A 98 -8.43 5.82 4.36
C ALA A 98 -9.86 6.25 4.73
N TRP A 99 -10.85 5.71 4.02
CA TRP A 99 -12.26 5.98 4.29
C TRP A 99 -12.81 4.97 5.30
N LYS A 100 -13.43 5.45 6.38
CA LYS A 100 -14.16 4.64 7.37
C LYS A 100 -15.53 4.18 6.86
#